data_AF-A0A1S6GLL1-F1
#
_entry.id   AF-A0A1S6GLL1-F1
#
_cell.length_a   1.000
_cell.length_b   1.000
_cell.length_c   1.000
_cell.angle_alpha   90.00
_cell.angle_beta   90.00
_cell.angle_gamma   90.00
#
_symmetry.space_group_name_H-M   'P 1'
#
loop_
_entity.id
_entity.type
_entity.pdbx_description
1 polymer ?
#
loop_
_entity_poly.entity_id
_entity_poly.type
_entity_poly.pdbx_seq_one_letter_code
_entity_poly.pdbx_strand_id
1 'polypeptide(L)' 'IFFSFLSSVIIFQIMIPISLYITMELVRLGQSYFMIGDRHMYDASSNSRFQCRSLNINEDLGQIKYVFSDKTG' A
#
# COMPACT_ATOMS: atom_id res chain seq x y z
N ILE A 1 14.99 -30.23 -26.84
CA ILE A 1 13.66 -29.99 -26.23
C ILE A 1 13.78 -29.35 -24.84
N PHE A 2 14.40 -30.01 -23.85
CA PHE A 2 14.47 -29.50 -22.46
C PHE A 2 15.15 -28.12 -22.32
N PHE A 3 16.34 -27.92 -22.93
CA PHE A 3 17.02 -26.61 -22.91
C PHE A 3 16.24 -25.50 -23.64
N SER A 4 15.53 -25.86 -24.73
CA SER A 4 14.68 -24.90 -25.45
C SER A 4 13.47 -24.50 -24.60
N PHE A 5 12.89 -25.43 -23.85
CA PHE A 5 11.80 -25.15 -22.92
C PHE A 5 12.24 -24.21 -21.79
N LEU A 6 13.40 -24.47 -21.17
CA LEU A 6 13.98 -23.59 -20.14
C LEU A 6 14.28 -22.18 -20.68
N SER A 7 14.80 -22.08 -21.91
CA SER A 7 15.06 -20.80 -22.56
C SER A 7 13.77 -20.00 -22.81
N SER A 8 12.68 -20.67 -23.23
CA SER A 8 11.37 -20.02 -23.36
C SER A 8 10.85 -19.48 -22.02
N VAL A 9 11.03 -20.22 -20.92
CA VAL A 9 10.63 -19.76 -19.57
C VAL A 9 11.36 -18.47 -19.17
N ILE A 10 12.67 -18.38 -19.44
CA ILE A 10 13.46 -17.18 -19.14
C ILE A 10 12.95 -15.97 -19.95
N ILE A 11 12.58 -16.17 -21.20
CA ILE A 11 12.04 -15.09 -22.06
C ILE A 11 10.68 -14.60 -21.54
N PHE A 12 9.81 -15.50 -21.06
CA PHE A 12 8.50 -15.13 -20.52
C PHE A 12 8.55 -14.51 -19.11
N GLN A 13 9.68 -14.58 -18.41
CA GLN A 13 9.85 -14.00 -17.07
C GLN A 13 9.57 -12.48 -17.03
N ILE A 14 9.72 -11.78 -18.15
CA ILE A 14 9.43 -10.34 -18.24
C ILE A 14 7.93 -10.01 -18.22
N MET A 15 7.06 -11.02 -18.42
CA MET A 15 5.61 -10.85 -18.43
C MET A 15 5.06 -10.45 -17.06
N ILE A 16 5.71 -10.89 -15.98
CA ILE A 16 5.45 -10.43 -14.62
C ILE A 16 6.65 -9.60 -14.19
N PRO A 17 6.57 -8.26 -14.30
CA PRO A 17 7.67 -7.40 -13.95
C PRO A 17 7.88 -7.48 -12.44
N ILE A 18 9.06 -7.94 -12.02
CA ILE A 18 9.48 -7.87 -10.60
C ILE A 18 9.47 -6.41 -10.12
N SER A 19 9.73 -5.47 -11.03
CA SER A 19 9.64 -4.04 -10.78
C SER A 19 8.23 -3.58 -10.39
N LEU A 20 7.16 -4.19 -10.93
CA LEU A 20 5.79 -3.80 -10.61
C LEU A 20 5.50 -3.96 -9.12
N TYR A 21 5.95 -5.07 -8.53
CA TYR A 21 5.77 -5.33 -7.10
C TYR A 21 6.44 -4.26 -6.24
N ILE A 22 7.72 -3.97 -6.51
CA ILE A 22 8.48 -2.96 -5.77
C ILE A 22 7.92 -1.55 -6.00
N THR A 23 7.46 -1.23 -7.21
CA THR A 23 6.79 0.04 -7.50
C THR A 23 5.51 0.19 -6.69
N MET A 24 4.68 -0.85 -6.57
CA MET A 24 3.47 -0.80 -5.76
C MET A 24 3.79 -0.57 -4.27
N GLU A 25 4.80 -1.24 -3.72
CA GLU A 25 5.25 -1.00 -2.34
C GLU A 25 5.75 0.44 -2.14
N LEU A 26 6.52 0.98 -3.08
CA LEU A 26 7.00 2.36 -3.03
C LEU A 26 5.86 3.38 -3.10
N VAL A 27 4.83 3.15 -3.92
CA VAL A 27 3.66 4.02 -3.97
C VAL A 27 2.92 4.01 -2.64
N ARG A 28 2.69 2.84 -2.04
CA ARG A 28 2.04 2.72 -0.72
C ARG A 28 2.83 3.41 0.39
N LEU A 29 4.16 3.31 0.35
CA LEU A 29 5.07 4.03 1.26
C LEU A 29 4.96 5.54 1.07
N GLY A 30 4.97 6.01 -0.18
CA GLY A 30 4.80 7.43 -0.49
C GLY A 30 3.47 7.99 0.00
N GLN A 31 2.36 7.28 -0.26
CA GLN A 31 1.02 7.64 0.22
C GLN A 31 0.97 7.74 1.74
N SER A 32 1.50 6.73 2.45
CA SER A 32 1.58 6.75 3.92
C SER A 32 2.36 7.95 4.45
N TYR A 33 3.50 8.26 3.81
CA TYR A 33 4.31 9.42 4.18
C TYR A 33 3.54 10.74 4.05
N PHE A 34 2.80 10.91 2.94
CA PHE A 34 1.96 12.09 2.76
C PHE A 34 0.82 12.18 3.80
N MET A 35 0.18 11.06 4.15
CA MET A 35 -0.90 11.04 5.16
C MET A 35 -0.39 11.37 6.57
N ILE A 36 0.80 10.88 6.95
CA ILE A 36 1.42 11.19 8.26
C ILE A 36 1.85 12.67 8.32
N GLY A 37 2.26 13.24 7.19
CA GLY A 37 2.66 14.64 7.06
C GLY A 37 1.50 15.64 7.06
N ASP A 38 0.25 15.18 6.97
CA ASP A 38 -0.91 16.05 6.91
C ASP A 38 -1.17 16.75 8.25
N ARG A 39 -1.19 18.09 8.22
CA ARG A 39 -1.50 18.92 9.38
C ARG A 39 -2.98 18.96 9.72
N HIS A 40 -3.87 18.65 8.77
CA HIS A 40 -5.32 18.61 9.01
C HIS A 40 -5.74 17.40 9.85
N MET A 41 -4.95 16.32 9.82
CA MET A 41 -5.15 15.11 10.62
C MET A 41 -4.33 15.12 11.92
N TYR A 42 -3.91 16.30 12.38
CA TYR A 42 -3.29 16.49 13.69
C TYR A 42 -4.33 16.91 14.73
N ASP A 43 -4.46 16.14 15.80
CA ASP A 43 -5.29 16.52 16.93
C ASP A 43 -4.45 17.30 17.96
N ALA A 44 -4.79 18.58 18.11
CA ALA A 44 -4.14 19.47 19.08
C ALA A 44 -4.52 19.14 20.53
N SER A 45 -5.66 18.49 20.77
CA SER A 45 -6.15 18.18 22.12
C SER A 45 -5.42 16.97 22.73
N SER A 46 -5.19 15.92 21.94
CA SER A 46 -4.42 14.72 22.32
C SER A 46 -2.92 14.83 21.99
N ASN A 47 -2.48 15.88 21.27
CA ASN A 47 -1.13 16.00 20.68
C ASN A 47 -0.74 14.77 19.82
N SER A 48 -1.74 14.13 19.20
CA SER A 48 -1.52 12.94 18.40
C SER A 48 -1.60 13.26 16.91
N ARG A 49 -0.66 12.70 16.15
CA ARG A 49 -0.68 12.73 14.68
C ARG A 49 -1.27 11.42 14.16
N PHE A 50 -1.85 11.47 12.98
CA PHE A 50 -2.21 10.26 12.25
C PHE A 50 -1.00 9.31 12.12
N GLN A 51 -1.17 8.07 12.56
CA GLN A 51 -0.17 7.03 12.47
C GLN A 51 -0.66 5.93 11.53
N CYS A 52 -0.06 5.83 10.35
CA CYS A 52 -0.33 4.73 9.44
C CYS A 52 0.48 3.49 9.90
N ARG A 53 -0.18 2.57 10.61
CA ARG A 53 0.45 1.34 11.16
C ARG A 53 0.53 0.19 10.16
N SER A 54 -0.23 0.26 9.06
CA SER A 54 -0.23 -0.73 7.99
C SER A 54 -0.21 -0.02 6.65
N LEU A 55 0.78 -0.32 5.82
CA LEU A 55 0.96 0.31 4.51
C LEU A 55 0.02 -0.27 3.45
N ASN A 56 -0.50 -1.46 3.68
CA ASN A 56 -1.34 -2.19 2.73
C ASN A 56 -2.80 -1.73 2.75
N ILE A 57 -3.27 -1.11 3.85
CA ILE A 57 -4.66 -0.68 3.99
C ILE A 57 -4.96 0.67 3.33
N ASN A 58 -3.93 1.38 2.84
CA ASN A 58 -4.10 2.70 2.22
C ASN A 58 -5.05 2.66 1.01
N GLU A 59 -5.03 1.57 0.25
CA GLU A 59 -5.92 1.35 -0.90
C GLU A 59 -7.34 0.94 -0.45
N ASP A 60 -7.42 0.09 0.58
CA ASP A 60 -8.68 -0.40 1.14
C ASP A 60 -9.51 0.73 1.77
N LEU A 61 -8.83 1.73 2.36
CA LEU A 61 -9.45 2.95 2.91
C LEU A 61 -10.33 3.69 1.89
N GLY A 62 -9.95 3.69 0.61
CA GLY A 62 -10.75 4.29 -0.47
C GLY A 62 -11.97 3.45 -0.91
N GLN A 63 -12.06 2.20 -0.46
CA GLN A 63 -13.11 1.25 -0.86
C GLN A 63 -14.09 0.91 0.27
N ILE A 64 -13.96 1.56 1.43
CA ILE A 64 -14.84 1.31 2.58
C ILE A 64 -16.28 1.71 2.25
N LYS A 65 -17.23 0.78 2.47
CA LYS A 65 -18.68 0.99 2.24
C LYS A 65 -19.49 1.13 3.53
N TYR A 66 -19.00 0.56 4.62
CA TYR A 66 -19.69 0.53 5.91
C TYR A 66 -18.69 0.94 6.99
N VAL A 67 -19.09 1.90 7.82
CA VAL A 67 -18.35 2.32 9.00
C VAL A 67 -19.16 1.91 10.21
N PHE A 68 -18.63 0.97 10.97
CA PHE A 68 -19.21 0.58 12.25
C PHE A 68 -18.55 1.43 13.34
N SER A 69 -19.33 2.33 13.93
CA SER A 69 -18.89 3.11 15.09
C SER A 69 -19.31 2.38 16.36
N ASP A 70 -18.38 2.25 17.30
CA ASP A 70 -18.77 1.93 18.68
C ASP A 70 -19.54 3.13 19.26
N LYS A 71 -20.48 2.85 20.15
CA LYS A 71 -21.30 3.86 20.82
C LYS A 71 -20.60 4.43 22.06
N THR A 72 -19.63 3.70 22.62
CA THR A 72 -18.95 4.07 23.86
C THR A 72 -17.56 4.60 23.56
N GLY A 73 -17.48 5.83 23.04
CA GLY A 73 -16.23 6.51 22.69
C GLY A 73 -16.35 7.29 21.39
#